data_AF-A0ABF7QNN6-F1
#
_entry.id   AF-A0ABF7QNN6-F1
#
_cell.length_a   1.000
_cell.length_b   1.000
_cell.length_c   1.000
_cell.angle_alpha   90.00
_cell.angle_beta   90.00
_cell.angle_gamma   90.00
#
_symmetry.space_group_name_H-M   'P 1'
#
loop_
_entity.id
_entity.type
_entity.pdbx_description
1 polymer ?
#
loop_
_entity_poly.entity_id
_entity_poly.type
_entity_poly.pdbx_seq_one_letter_code
_entity_poly.pdbx_strand_id
1 'polypeptide(L)' 'MTEPSEMIAWLDRRIASAMTWLDDHGKGSKKPRPDHEIESKEYDIARFEEIKAAYAKALAKREQAA' A
#
# COMPACT_ATOMS: atom_id res chain seq x y z
N MET A 1 -7.24 15.53 -11.83
CA MET A 1 -7.13 14.14 -11.33
C MET A 1 -5.66 13.79 -11.40
N THR A 2 -5.09 13.18 -10.35
CA THR A 2 -3.73 12.61 -10.40
C THR A 2 -3.69 11.54 -11.49
N GLU A 3 -2.62 11.50 -12.29
CA GLU A 3 -2.50 10.48 -13.32
C GLU A 3 -2.46 9.08 -12.68
N PRO A 4 -3.10 8.05 -13.27
CA PRO A 4 -3.12 6.71 -12.68
C PRO A 4 -1.73 6.14 -12.37
N SER A 5 -0.72 6.44 -13.20
CA SER A 5 0.67 6.05 -12.97
C SER A 5 1.29 6.75 -11.75
N GLU A 6 1.03 8.04 -11.58
CA GLU A 6 1.46 8.80 -10.40
C GLU A 6 0.81 8.28 -9.12
N MET A 7 -0.47 7.89 -9.19
CA MET A 7 -1.17 7.29 -8.06
C MET A 7 -0.58 5.94 -7.68
N ILE A 8 -0.26 5.08 -8.64
CA ILE A 8 0.42 3.80 -8.39
C ILE A 8 1.77 4.02 -7.71
N ALA A 9 2.58 4.95 -8.22
CA ALA A 9 3.88 5.27 -7.62
C ALA A 9 3.77 5.87 -6.21
N TRP A 10 2.68 6.57 -5.91
CA TRP A 10 2.39 7.03 -4.55
C TRP A 10 1.98 5.87 -3.63
N LEU A 11 1.10 4.97 -4.09
CA LEU A 11 0.69 3.78 -3.35
C LEU A 11 1.87 2.87 -3.02
N ASP A 12 2.79 2.66 -3.97
CA ASP A 12 4.00 1.87 -3.75
C ASP A 12 4.87 2.42 -2.61
N ARG A 13 5.04 3.75 -2.55
CA ARG A 13 5.77 4.39 -1.46
C ARG A 13 5.05 4.24 -0.11
N ARG A 14 3.71 4.30 -0.10
CA ARG A 14 2.91 4.13 1.12
C ARG A 14 2.98 2.69 1.64
N ILE A 15 2.89 1.70 0.75
CA ILE A 15 3.03 0.27 1.09
C ILE A 15 4.43 0.02 1.66
N ALA A 16 5.48 0.45 0.96
CA ALA A 16 6.86 0.29 1.42
C ALA A 16 7.07 0.92 2.80
N SER A 17 6.56 2.14 3.02
CA SER A 17 6.66 2.82 4.32
C SER A 17 5.94 2.07 5.44
N ALA A 18 4.76 1.48 5.18
CA ALA A 18 4.04 0.71 6.17
C ALA A 18 4.72 -0.64 6.46
N MET A 19 5.28 -1.29 5.43
CA MET A 19 6.08 -2.52 5.58
C MET A 19 7.34 -2.27 6.41
N THR A 20 8.11 -1.21 6.13
CA THR A 20 9.28 -0.84 6.95
C THR A 20 8.87 -0.58 8.40
N TRP A 21 7.77 0.13 8.63
CA TRP A 21 7.28 0.34 9.99
C TRP A 21 6.95 -0.99 10.69
N LEU A 22 6.32 -1.95 10.01
CA LEU A 22 6.01 -3.26 10.57
C LEU A 22 7.25 -4.11 10.83
N ASP A 23 8.30 -3.97 10.03
CA ASP A 23 9.59 -4.63 10.26
C ASP A 23 10.24 -4.12 11.55
N ASP A 24 10.25 -2.80 11.73
CA ASP A 24 10.86 -2.14 12.90
C ASP A 24 10.03 -2.30 14.18
N HIS A 25 8.70 -2.39 14.06
CA HIS A 25 7.76 -2.19 15.18
C HIS A 25 6.66 -3.24 15.31
N GLY A 26 6.58 -4.21 14.39
CA GLY A 26 5.55 -5.24 14.37
C GLY A 26 5.72 -6.28 15.48
N LYS A 27 4.87 -7.31 15.44
CA LYS A 27 4.76 -8.37 16.47
C LYS A 27 6.07 -9.11 16.73
N GLY A 28 6.94 -9.21 15.73
CA GLY A 28 8.25 -9.85 15.84
C GLY A 28 9.40 -8.94 16.33
N SER A 29 9.15 -7.64 16.51
CA SER A 29 10.19 -6.69 16.92
C SER A 29 10.57 -6.85 18.41
N LYS A 30 11.74 -6.32 18.80
CA LYS A 30 12.23 -6.35 20.19
C LYS A 30 11.30 -5.63 21.17
N LYS A 31 10.56 -4.62 20.70
CA LYS A 31 9.56 -3.86 21.46
C LYS A 31 8.36 -3.56 20.55
N PRO A 32 7.42 -4.53 20.40
CA PRO A 32 6.26 -4.34 19.54
C PRO A 32 5.42 -3.14 19.98
N ARG A 33 4.88 -2.43 19.00
CA ARG A 33 3.86 -1.41 19.24
C ARG A 33 2.53 -2.08 19.61
N PRO A 34 1.57 -1.33 20.19
CA PRO A 34 0.26 -1.87 20.52
C PRO A 34 -0.42 -2.54 19.31
N ASP A 35 -1.17 -3.61 19.55
CA ASP A 35 -1.79 -4.41 18.48
C ASP A 35 -2.66 -3.56 17.54
N HIS A 36 -3.44 -2.61 18.07
CA HIS A 36 -4.28 -1.75 17.24
C HIS A 36 -3.47 -0.87 16.26
N GLU A 37 -2.23 -0.49 16.58
CA GLU A 37 -1.35 0.24 15.66
C GLU A 37 -0.84 -0.68 14.55
N ILE A 38 -0.46 -1.91 14.93
CA ILE A 38 0.02 -2.95 14.01
C ILE A 38 -1.10 -3.36 13.04
N GLU A 39 -2.28 -3.67 13.56
CA GLU A 39 -3.48 -4.02 12.79
C GLU A 39 -3.86 -2.90 11.81
N SER A 40 -3.73 -1.65 12.24
CA SER A 40 -3.97 -0.50 11.35
C SER A 40 -2.98 -0.48 10.18
N LYS A 41 -1.71 -0.85 10.39
CA LYS A 41 -0.68 -0.89 9.33
C LYS A 41 -0.87 -2.09 8.40
N GLU A 42 -1.23 -3.25 8.94
CA GLU A 42 -1.60 -4.42 8.16
C GLU A 42 -2.83 -4.13 7.27
N TYR A 43 -3.85 -3.46 7.83
CA TYR A 43 -5.02 -3.00 7.10
C TYR A 43 -4.66 -1.97 6.01
N ASP A 44 -3.84 -0.97 6.34
CA ASP A 44 -3.37 0.05 5.39
C ASP A 44 -2.72 -0.61 4.17
N ILE A 45 -1.82 -1.58 4.38
CA ILE A 45 -1.13 -2.31 3.30
C ILE A 45 -2.14 -3.03 2.42
N ALA A 46 -3.00 -3.86 3.01
CA ALA A 46 -4.01 -4.62 2.26
C ALA A 46 -4.91 -3.69 1.44
N ARG A 47 -5.30 -2.54 2.02
CA ARG A 47 -6.15 -1.57 1.34
C ARG A 47 -5.41 -0.86 0.20
N PHE A 48 -4.14 -0.48 0.40
CA PHE A 48 -3.34 0.16 -0.64
C PHE A 48 -3.06 -0.79 -1.81
N GLU A 49 -2.83 -2.08 -1.55
CA GLU A 49 -2.67 -3.09 -2.61
C GLU A 49 -3.94 -3.25 -3.45
N GLU A 50 -5.11 -3.29 -2.82
CA GLU A 50 -6.40 -3.36 -3.52
C GLU A 50 -6.61 -2.13 -4.44
N ILE A 51 -6.34 -0.94 -3.91
CA ILE A 51 -6.47 0.32 -4.67
C ILE A 51 -5.46 0.32 -5.83
N LYS A 52 -4.21 -0.09 -5.59
CA LYS A 52 -3.17 -0.19 -6.63
C LYS A 52 -3.61 -1.11 -7.75
N ALA A 53 -4.19 -2.27 -7.42
CA ALA A 53 -4.71 -3.21 -8.40
C ALA A 53 -5.84 -2.60 -9.26
N ALA A 54 -6.72 -1.80 -8.65
CA ALA A 54 -7.78 -1.10 -9.38
C ALA A 54 -7.22 -0.07 -10.38
N TYR A 55 -6.22 0.72 -9.98
CA TYR A 55 -5.54 1.67 -10.87
C TYR A 55 -4.78 0.97 -12.00
N ALA A 56 -4.07 -0.12 -11.70
CA ALA A 56 -3.37 -0.92 -12.72
C ALA A 56 -4.36 -1.51 -13.74
N LYS A 57 -5.50 -2.01 -13.29
CA LYS A 57 -6.57 -2.50 -14.17
C LYS A 57 -7.16 -1.38 -15.04
N ALA A 58 -7.31 -0.17 -14.51
CA ALA A 58 -7.78 0.98 -15.27
C ALA A 58 -6.79 1.39 -16.37
N LEU A 59 -5.49 1.38 -16.08
CA LEU A 59 -4.43 1.63 -17.07
C LEU A 59 -4.43 0.59 -18.18
N ALA A 60 -4.43 -0.70 -17.84
CA ALA A 60 -4.44 -1.76 -18.84
C ALA A 60 -5.64 -1.67 -19.79
N LYS A 61 -6.83 -1.32 -19.27
CA LYS A 61 -8.01 -1.08 -20.11
C LYS A 61 -7.84 0.11 -21.06
N ARG A 62 -7.19 1.19 -20.59
CA ARG A 62 -6.93 2.37 -21.42
C ARG A 62 -5.94 2.05 -22.55
N GLU A 63 -4.90 1.28 -22.26
CA GLU A 63 -3.91 0.83 -23.25
C GLU A 63 -4.53 -0.10 -24.31
N GLN A 64 -5.48 -0.96 -23.92
CA GLN A 64 -6.19 -1.83 -24.86
C GLN A 64 -7.19 -1.08 -25.76
N ALA A 65 -7.62 0.11 -25.35
CA ALA A 65 -8.59 0.93 -26.08
C ALA A 65 -7.93 2.01 -26.96
N ALA A 66 -6.61 2.14 -26.91
CA ALA A 66 -5.79 3.06 -27.71
C ALA A 66 -5.19 2.35 -28.93
#